data_AF-A0A9P7JBA1-F1
#
_entry.id   AF-A0A9P7JBA1-F1
#
_cell.length_a   1.000
_cell.length_b   1.000
_cell.length_c   1.000
_cell.angle_alpha   90.00
_cell.angle_beta   90.00
_cell.angle_gamma   90.00
#
_symmetry.space_group_name_H-M   'P 1'
#
loop_
_entity.id
_entity.type
_entity.pdbx_description
1 polymer ?
#
loop_
_entity_poly.entity_id
_entity_poly.type
_entity_poly.pdbx_seq_one_letter_code
_entity_poly.pdbx_strand_id
1 'polypeptide(L)'
;MSSAFVRNLYFQTKDLGKEVTLLLTFDSDVKGIYQTCFPAICWLTTFGQTGSYRMHANYTSQLAFSRPQVTDGNIIEAETCMEINVGDSHLLCEHSIERRHFSIPVKGVSGYLEFRNDTGSVQDIALGFMSPRDLMPRPILYFKEIEHASNITIKFTSILRAYITSDYKHTAILQGAIDTPAIWEQNLAALSESTTWDLKRDPSTGHYKITQADQGMSNSSTQLTVVGGLYLRFLPVFALSLSAVPTA
;
A
#
# COMPACT_ATOMS: atom_id res chain seq x y z
N MET A 1 5.58 -22.54 2.84
CA MET A 1 4.92 -21.32 3.30
C MET A 1 5.76 -20.15 2.81
N SER A 2 5.23 -19.24 1.99
CA SER A 2 5.95 -17.99 1.73
C SER A 2 5.86 -17.15 2.99
N SER A 3 6.99 -16.77 3.58
CA SER A 3 7.01 -15.83 4.70
C SER A 3 6.36 -14.52 4.25
N ALA A 4 5.42 -14.00 5.04
CA ALA A 4 4.90 -12.65 4.84
C ALA A 4 6.08 -11.66 4.82
N PHE A 5 6.03 -10.69 3.91
CA PHE A 5 7.05 -9.65 3.81
C PHE A 5 6.42 -8.26 3.91
N VAL A 6 7.21 -7.32 4.41
CA VAL A 6 6.80 -5.93 4.58
C VAL A 6 7.58 -5.05 3.60
N ARG A 7 6.93 -4.00 3.11
CA ARG A 7 7.53 -2.94 2.29
C ARG A 7 7.16 -1.59 2.85
N ASN A 8 8.16 -0.75 3.06
CA ASN A 8 8.02 0.63 3.49
C ASN A 8 8.32 1.55 2.32
N LEU A 9 7.31 2.29 1.88
CA LEU A 9 7.43 3.26 0.81
C LEU A 9 7.30 4.65 1.41
N TYR A 10 8.30 5.49 1.15
CA TYR A 10 8.29 6.88 1.55
C TYR A 10 8.17 7.75 0.30
N PHE A 11 7.06 8.45 0.15
CA PHE A 11 6.88 9.46 -0.89
C PHE A 11 7.21 10.81 -0.28
N GLN A 12 8.20 11.50 -0.82
CA GLN A 12 8.66 12.78 -0.28
C GLN A 12 8.63 13.85 -1.35
N THR A 13 8.49 15.09 -0.91
CA THR A 13 8.48 16.24 -1.79
C THR A 13 8.97 17.48 -1.08
N LYS A 14 9.42 18.46 -1.86
CA LYS A 14 9.84 19.77 -1.39
C LYS A 14 9.36 20.82 -2.38
N ASP A 15 8.65 21.82 -1.88
CA ASP A 15 8.26 23.03 -2.62
C ASP A 15 7.58 22.72 -3.97
N LEU A 16 6.44 22.02 -3.93
CA LEU A 16 5.70 21.59 -5.13
C LEU A 16 5.17 22.73 -6.00
N GLY A 17 5.03 23.94 -5.44
CA GLY A 17 4.46 25.08 -6.15
C GLY A 17 2.94 25.00 -6.33
N LYS A 18 2.29 23.92 -5.88
CA LYS A 18 0.84 23.77 -5.79
C LYS A 18 0.48 22.73 -4.73
N GLU A 19 -0.60 22.96 -3.98
CA GLU A 19 -1.19 21.92 -3.15
C GLU A 19 -1.66 20.74 -4.02
N VAL A 20 -1.36 19.52 -3.58
CA VAL A 20 -1.68 18.31 -4.35
C VAL A 20 -1.99 17.15 -3.43
N THR A 21 -2.93 16.30 -3.82
CA THR A 21 -3.25 15.07 -3.10
C THR A 21 -2.73 13.87 -3.89
N LEU A 22 -1.90 13.05 -3.23
CA LEU A 22 -1.39 11.78 -3.73
C LEU A 22 -2.28 10.65 -3.25
N LEU A 23 -2.82 9.88 -4.19
CA LEU A 23 -3.68 8.72 -3.96
C LEU A 23 -2.96 7.46 -4.42
N LEU A 24 -2.96 6.41 -3.57
CA LEU A 24 -2.39 5.11 -3.88
C LEU A 24 -3.46 4.01 -3.81
N THR A 25 -3.60 3.19 -4.85
CA THR A 25 -4.60 2.10 -4.95
C THR A 25 -4.13 0.94 -5.84
N PHE A 26 -4.78 -0.22 -5.68
CA PHE A 26 -4.57 -1.43 -6.48
C PHE A 26 -5.72 -1.60 -7.47
N ASP A 27 -5.64 -0.88 -8.59
CA ASP A 27 -6.67 -0.84 -9.63
C ASP A 27 -6.16 -1.35 -10.99
N SER A 28 -5.13 -2.19 -10.97
CA SER A 28 -4.52 -2.79 -12.15
C SER A 28 -4.79 -4.29 -12.22
N ASP A 29 -5.02 -4.80 -13.45
CA ASP A 29 -5.02 -6.23 -13.79
C ASP A 29 -5.96 -7.15 -12.99
N VAL A 30 -7.05 -6.60 -12.43
CA VAL A 30 -8.11 -7.38 -11.77
C VAL A 30 -9.29 -7.61 -12.72
N LYS A 31 -9.67 -8.87 -12.92
CA LYS A 31 -10.84 -9.24 -13.74
C LYS A 31 -12.13 -8.71 -13.10
N GLY A 32 -12.98 -8.06 -13.89
CA GLY A 32 -14.26 -7.52 -13.43
C GLY A 32 -14.15 -6.23 -12.62
N ILE A 33 -12.99 -5.54 -12.70
CA ILE A 33 -12.78 -4.24 -12.08
C ILE A 33 -13.85 -3.23 -12.54
N TYR A 34 -14.39 -2.47 -11.59
CA TYR A 34 -15.52 -1.53 -11.72
C TYR A 34 -16.88 -2.14 -12.12
N GLN A 35 -17.01 -3.47 -12.08
CA GLN A 35 -18.28 -4.16 -12.37
C GLN A 35 -18.70 -5.05 -11.21
N THR A 36 -17.84 -5.99 -10.85
CA THR A 36 -18.05 -6.96 -9.76
C THR A 36 -16.96 -6.86 -8.69
N CYS A 37 -15.91 -6.11 -8.97
CA CYS A 37 -14.78 -5.85 -8.10
C CYS A 37 -14.43 -4.36 -8.16
N PHE A 38 -14.28 -3.71 -7.02
CA PHE A 38 -14.08 -2.27 -6.92
C PHE A 38 -12.84 -2.00 -6.07
N PRO A 39 -11.82 -1.30 -6.60
CA PRO A 39 -10.65 -0.94 -5.81
C PRO A 39 -11.01 -0.04 -4.63
N ALA A 40 -10.30 -0.21 -3.52
CA ALA A 40 -10.38 0.71 -2.40
C ALA A 40 -9.13 1.60 -2.37
N ILE A 41 -9.29 2.84 -1.89
CA ILE A 41 -8.15 3.73 -1.68
C ILE A 41 -7.38 3.29 -0.44
N CYS A 42 -6.14 2.86 -0.65
CA CYS A 42 -5.31 2.31 0.41
C CYS A 42 -4.55 3.38 1.18
N TRP A 43 -4.11 4.43 0.48
CA TRP A 43 -3.47 5.57 1.10
C TRP A 43 -3.79 6.86 0.36
N LEU A 44 -3.89 7.95 1.12
CA LEU A 44 -4.22 9.28 0.61
C LEU A 44 -3.48 10.32 1.47
N THR A 45 -2.81 11.28 0.85
CA THR A 45 -2.17 12.39 1.59
C THR A 45 -2.14 13.65 0.74
N THR A 46 -2.49 14.78 1.33
CA THR A 46 -2.35 16.10 0.73
C THR A 46 -1.02 16.73 1.13
N PHE A 47 -0.24 17.15 0.13
CA PHE A 47 0.99 17.91 0.29
C PHE A 47 0.72 19.38 -0.01
N GLY A 48 1.22 20.26 0.85
CA GLY A 48 1.09 21.70 0.66
C GLY A 48 1.99 22.23 -0.47
N GLN A 49 1.72 23.47 -0.87
CA GLN A 49 2.45 24.15 -1.94
C GLN A 49 3.95 24.36 -1.63
N THR A 50 4.29 24.72 -0.39
CA THR A 50 5.65 25.05 0.07
C THR A 50 6.02 24.23 1.28
N GLY A 51 7.29 23.91 1.44
CA GLY A 51 7.80 23.11 2.55
C GLY A 51 8.18 21.69 2.13
N SER A 52 8.71 20.94 3.10
CA SER A 52 9.08 19.53 2.91
C SER A 52 8.02 18.63 3.51
N TYR A 53 7.48 17.72 2.70
CA TYR A 53 6.46 16.78 3.14
C TYR A 53 6.90 15.34 2.86
N ARG A 54 6.35 14.41 3.64
CA ARG A 54 6.56 12.99 3.46
C ARG A 54 5.29 12.22 3.82
N MET A 55 4.96 11.25 2.99
CA MET A 55 3.93 10.24 3.20
C MET A 55 4.61 8.89 3.38
N HIS A 56 4.13 8.08 4.31
CA HIS A 56 4.58 6.70 4.53
C HIS A 56 3.45 5.74 4.17
N ALA A 57 3.73 4.83 3.23
CA ALA A 57 2.86 3.71 2.90
C ALA A 57 3.55 2.42 3.33
N ASN A 58 2.96 1.73 4.32
CA ASN A 58 3.40 0.42 4.77
C ASN A 58 2.52 -0.66 4.16
N TYR A 59 3.13 -1.54 3.37
CA TYR A 59 2.54 -2.70 2.75
C TYR A 59 3.03 -3.98 3.45
N THR A 60 2.11 -4.91 3.67
CA THR A 60 2.38 -6.29 4.10
C THR A 60 1.81 -7.24 3.05
N SER A 61 2.53 -8.32 2.75
CA SER A 61 2.07 -9.31 1.78
C SER A 61 1.01 -10.26 2.33
N GLN A 62 0.76 -10.25 3.65
CA GLN A 62 -0.27 -11.08 4.25
C GLN A 62 -1.64 -10.54 3.84
N LEU A 63 -2.43 -11.38 3.18
CA LEU A 63 -3.79 -11.05 2.75
C LEU A 63 -4.80 -11.54 3.78
N ALA A 64 -5.97 -10.92 3.77
CA ALA A 64 -7.15 -11.42 4.46
C ALA A 64 -8.41 -11.08 3.66
N PHE A 65 -9.37 -11.99 3.67
CA PHE A 65 -10.75 -11.64 3.35
C PHE A 65 -11.42 -11.06 4.58
N SER A 66 -12.30 -10.11 4.38
CA SER A 66 -13.13 -9.54 5.43
C SER A 66 -14.55 -9.32 4.97
N ARG A 67 -15.47 -9.30 5.92
CA ARG A 67 -16.83 -8.83 5.70
C ARG A 67 -16.89 -7.35 6.07
N PRO A 68 -16.89 -6.43 5.10
CA PRO A 68 -16.76 -5.01 5.35
C PRO A 68 -18.07 -4.42 5.89
N GLN A 69 -17.95 -3.36 6.67
CA GLN A 69 -19.02 -2.41 6.95
C GLN A 69 -18.83 -1.21 6.04
N VAL A 70 -19.84 -0.90 5.24
CA VAL A 70 -19.79 0.18 4.23
C VAL A 70 -20.81 1.26 4.55
N THR A 71 -20.35 2.50 4.60
CA THR A 71 -21.18 3.69 4.80
C THR A 71 -20.77 4.77 3.79
N ASP A 72 -21.76 5.32 3.07
CA ASP A 72 -21.56 6.38 2.06
C ASP A 72 -20.46 6.06 1.03
N GLY A 73 -20.36 4.79 0.61
CA GLY A 73 -19.36 4.33 -0.36
C GLY A 73 -17.94 4.18 0.20
N ASN A 74 -17.76 4.20 1.52
CA ASN A 74 -16.48 3.99 2.19
C ASN A 74 -16.53 2.74 3.07
N ILE A 75 -15.45 1.97 3.06
CA ILE A 75 -15.28 0.87 4.01
C ILE A 75 -14.81 1.49 5.32
N ILE A 76 -15.64 1.40 6.36
CA ILE A 76 -15.38 2.04 7.66
C ILE A 76 -14.80 1.06 8.68
N GLU A 77 -15.18 -0.22 8.59
CA GLU A 77 -14.73 -1.29 9.49
C GLU A 77 -14.95 -2.65 8.81
N ALA A 78 -14.63 -3.74 9.50
CA ALA A 78 -15.03 -5.09 9.12
C ALA A 78 -15.61 -5.84 10.32
N GLU A 79 -16.69 -6.58 10.09
CA GLU A 79 -17.34 -7.38 11.13
C GLU A 79 -16.50 -8.62 11.52
N THR A 80 -15.80 -9.19 10.54
CA THR A 80 -14.93 -10.36 10.71
C THR A 80 -13.93 -10.42 9.56
N CYS A 81 -12.77 -11.03 9.80
CA CYS A 81 -11.76 -11.29 8.79
C CYS A 81 -11.04 -12.61 9.01
N MET A 82 -10.38 -13.10 7.98
CA MET A 82 -9.54 -14.30 8.02
C MET A 82 -8.35 -14.13 7.09
N GLU A 83 -7.16 -14.41 7.63
CA GLU A 83 -5.93 -14.43 6.84
C GLU A 83 -5.96 -15.53 5.78
N ILE A 84 -5.43 -15.21 4.60
CA ILE A 84 -5.38 -16.08 3.43
C ILE A 84 -4.00 -16.01 2.77
N ASN A 85 -3.49 -17.13 2.25
CA ASN A 85 -2.32 -17.13 1.37
C ASN A 85 -2.73 -17.33 -0.09
N VAL A 86 -1.89 -16.87 -1.02
CA VAL A 86 -2.06 -17.20 -2.44
C VAL A 86 -2.01 -18.72 -2.64
N GLY A 87 -3.00 -19.27 -3.35
CA GLY A 87 -3.19 -20.71 -3.52
C GLY A 87 -4.03 -21.37 -2.42
N ASP A 88 -4.55 -20.59 -1.47
CA ASP A 88 -5.58 -21.03 -0.54
C ASP A 88 -6.99 -20.66 -1.08
N SER A 89 -7.99 -21.44 -0.69
CA SER A 89 -9.41 -21.24 -0.95
C SER A 89 -10.16 -21.15 0.38
N HIS A 90 -11.14 -20.26 0.45
CA HIS A 90 -11.96 -20.03 1.63
C HIS A 90 -13.45 -20.14 1.34
N LEU A 91 -14.17 -20.53 2.38
CA LEU A 91 -15.61 -20.46 2.46
C LEU A 91 -15.96 -19.41 3.53
N LEU A 92 -16.90 -18.52 3.24
CA LEU A 92 -17.63 -17.84 4.31
C LEU A 92 -18.87 -18.67 4.62
N CYS A 93 -18.91 -19.17 5.85
CA CYS A 93 -19.99 -20.02 6.32
C CYS A 93 -20.80 -19.28 7.39
N GLU A 94 -22.08 -19.61 7.46
CA GLU A 94 -22.95 -19.16 8.55
C GLU A 94 -22.91 -20.21 9.66
N HIS A 95 -22.52 -19.82 10.90
CA HIS A 95 -22.63 -20.74 12.05
C HIS A 95 -24.03 -20.68 12.67
N SER A 96 -24.65 -19.50 12.61
CA SER A 96 -25.98 -19.20 13.11
C SER A 96 -26.51 -17.91 12.47
N ILE A 97 -27.82 -17.68 12.60
CA ILE A 97 -28.60 -16.58 12.01
C ILE A 97 -27.99 -15.17 12.25
N GLU A 98 -27.15 -15.01 13.27
CA GLU A 98 -26.60 -13.70 13.69
C GLU A 98 -25.07 -13.61 13.70
N ARG A 99 -24.33 -14.70 13.45
CA ARG A 99 -22.86 -14.68 13.46
C ARG A 99 -22.27 -15.43 12.26
N ARG A 100 -21.78 -14.65 11.31
CA ARG A 100 -21.03 -15.13 10.14
C ARG A 100 -19.56 -15.25 10.50
N HIS A 101 -18.90 -16.29 10.02
CA HIS A 101 -17.47 -16.51 10.24
C HIS A 101 -16.85 -17.14 9.00
N PHE A 102 -15.59 -16.80 8.76
CA PHE A 102 -14.81 -17.46 7.73
C PHE A 102 -14.42 -18.86 8.21
N SER A 103 -14.51 -19.85 7.32
CA SER A 103 -13.94 -21.17 7.57
C SER A 103 -12.42 -21.09 7.66
N ILE A 104 -11.81 -22.13 8.22
CA ILE A 104 -10.35 -22.31 8.11
C ILE A 104 -9.99 -22.43 6.62
N PRO A 105 -8.94 -21.73 6.13
CA PRO A 105 -8.42 -21.89 4.78
C PRO A 105 -8.17 -23.35 4.41
N VAL A 106 -8.57 -23.75 3.22
CA VAL A 106 -8.17 -25.03 2.60
C VAL A 106 -7.33 -24.74 1.36
N LYS A 107 -6.62 -25.75 0.84
CA LYS A 107 -5.87 -25.57 -0.40
C LYS A 107 -6.83 -25.39 -1.59
N GLY A 108 -6.62 -24.31 -2.34
CA GLY A 108 -7.36 -23.99 -3.56
C GLY A 108 -6.50 -24.20 -4.81
N VAL A 109 -6.87 -23.49 -5.88
CA VAL A 109 -6.08 -23.47 -7.11
C VAL A 109 -4.82 -22.62 -6.94
N SER A 110 -3.67 -23.19 -7.29
CA SER A 110 -2.38 -22.49 -7.20
C SER A 110 -2.38 -21.18 -8.00
N GLY A 111 -1.93 -20.10 -7.38
CA GLY A 111 -1.84 -18.77 -8.00
C GLY A 111 -3.14 -17.95 -7.95
N TYR A 112 -4.21 -18.50 -7.37
CA TYR A 112 -5.48 -17.82 -7.19
C TYR A 112 -5.85 -17.71 -5.71
N LEU A 113 -6.69 -16.73 -5.41
CA LEU A 113 -7.43 -16.60 -4.16
C LEU A 113 -8.87 -16.95 -4.48
N GLU A 114 -9.45 -17.86 -3.71
CA GLU A 114 -10.83 -18.28 -3.91
C GLU A 114 -11.65 -17.96 -2.66
N PHE A 115 -12.81 -17.37 -2.89
CA PHE A 115 -13.82 -17.11 -1.88
C PHE A 115 -15.14 -17.69 -2.35
N ARG A 116 -15.82 -18.43 -1.48
CA ARG A 116 -17.18 -18.91 -1.72
C ARG A 116 -18.13 -18.37 -0.66
N ASN A 117 -19.27 -17.84 -1.11
CA ASN A 117 -20.34 -17.44 -0.22
C ASN A 117 -21.27 -18.63 0.05
N ASP A 118 -21.31 -19.11 1.30
CA ASP A 118 -22.19 -20.20 1.73
C ASP A 118 -23.14 -19.76 2.86
N THR A 119 -23.50 -18.48 2.93
CA THR A 119 -24.30 -17.92 4.05
C THR A 119 -25.81 -17.87 3.77
N GLY A 120 -26.31 -18.62 2.79
CA GLY A 120 -27.72 -18.62 2.37
C GLY A 120 -28.28 -17.27 1.88
N SER A 121 -27.44 -16.25 1.73
CA SER A 121 -27.84 -14.86 1.45
C SER A 121 -26.73 -14.15 0.66
N VAL A 122 -27.08 -13.05 -0.02
CA VAL A 122 -26.11 -12.21 -0.72
C VAL A 122 -25.15 -11.56 0.27
N GLN A 123 -23.85 -11.53 -0.04
CA GLN A 123 -22.82 -10.94 0.82
C GLN A 123 -21.91 -9.99 0.05
N ASP A 124 -21.47 -8.93 0.73
CA ASP A 124 -20.33 -8.12 0.29
C ASP A 124 -19.07 -8.59 1.01
N ILE A 125 -17.94 -8.55 0.30
CA ILE A 125 -16.64 -9.02 0.81
C ILE A 125 -15.56 -8.04 0.39
N ALA A 126 -14.57 -7.85 1.25
CA ALA A 126 -13.37 -7.13 0.90
C ALA A 126 -12.16 -8.07 0.94
N LEU A 127 -11.21 -7.82 0.05
CA LEU A 127 -9.85 -8.30 0.18
C LEU A 127 -9.01 -7.16 0.73
N GLY A 128 -8.07 -7.46 1.63
CA GLY A 128 -7.17 -6.48 2.19
C GLY A 128 -5.85 -7.05 2.67
N PHE A 129 -4.95 -6.16 3.10
CA PHE A 129 -3.69 -6.54 3.72
C PHE A 129 -3.80 -6.54 5.23
N MET A 130 -3.38 -7.64 5.85
CA MET A 130 -3.39 -7.83 7.29
C MET A 130 -2.00 -7.53 7.87
N SER A 131 -1.90 -6.48 8.68
CA SER A 131 -0.67 -6.22 9.43
C SER A 131 -0.72 -6.95 10.76
N PRO A 132 0.39 -7.46 11.30
CA PRO A 132 0.41 -8.18 12.59
C PRO A 132 -0.09 -7.37 13.80
N ARG A 133 -0.20 -6.05 13.67
CA ARG A 133 -0.67 -5.14 14.72
C ARG A 133 -2.09 -4.65 14.51
N ASP A 134 -2.65 -4.89 13.33
CA ASP A 134 -3.98 -4.41 12.98
C ASP A 134 -5.00 -5.49 13.32
N LEU A 135 -6.14 -5.09 13.87
CA LEU A 135 -7.24 -6.01 14.13
C LEU A 135 -7.98 -6.37 12.84
N MET A 136 -7.96 -5.48 11.85
CA MET A 136 -8.69 -5.60 10.59
C MET A 136 -7.76 -5.32 9.41
N PRO A 137 -7.97 -5.99 8.27
CA PRO A 137 -7.15 -5.75 7.10
C PRO A 137 -7.45 -4.38 6.49
N ARG A 138 -6.41 -3.73 5.96
CA ARG A 138 -6.59 -2.54 5.13
C ARG A 138 -7.22 -2.98 3.80
N PRO A 139 -8.43 -2.51 3.46
CA PRO A 139 -9.11 -2.94 2.25
C PRO A 139 -8.37 -2.47 1.01
N ILE A 140 -8.35 -3.33 -0.01
CA ILE A 140 -7.73 -3.05 -1.32
C ILE A 140 -8.70 -3.32 -2.48
N LEU A 141 -9.57 -4.32 -2.34
CA LEU A 141 -10.62 -4.63 -3.28
C LEU A 141 -11.92 -4.89 -2.51
N TYR A 142 -13.04 -4.48 -3.09
CA TYR A 142 -14.39 -4.69 -2.59
C TYR A 142 -15.20 -5.43 -3.65
N PHE A 143 -15.90 -6.47 -3.23
CA PHE A 143 -16.75 -7.32 -4.05
C PHE A 143 -18.17 -7.16 -3.54
N LYS A 144 -19.04 -6.69 -4.43
CA LYS A 144 -20.42 -6.38 -4.10
C LYS A 144 -21.34 -7.51 -4.54
N GLU A 145 -22.38 -7.75 -3.77
CA GLU A 145 -23.52 -8.59 -4.17
C GLU A 145 -23.15 -10.02 -4.58
N ILE A 146 -22.28 -10.67 -3.80
CA ILE A 146 -21.89 -12.05 -4.06
C ILE A 146 -23.05 -12.96 -3.68
N GLU A 147 -23.66 -13.59 -4.66
CA GLU A 147 -24.79 -14.50 -4.44
C GLU A 147 -24.41 -15.72 -3.60
N HIS A 148 -25.41 -16.31 -2.94
CA HIS A 148 -25.23 -17.59 -2.26
C HIS A 148 -24.78 -18.67 -3.26
N ALA A 149 -23.89 -19.56 -2.81
CA ALA A 149 -23.27 -20.62 -3.58
C ALA A 149 -22.42 -20.15 -4.78
N SER A 150 -22.17 -18.85 -4.91
CA SER A 150 -21.25 -18.29 -5.89
C SER A 150 -19.83 -18.20 -5.36
N ASN A 151 -18.88 -18.21 -6.30
CA ASN A 151 -17.45 -18.14 -6.04
C ASN A 151 -16.84 -16.89 -6.68
N ILE A 152 -15.89 -16.30 -5.97
CA ILE A 152 -14.94 -15.35 -6.51
C ILE A 152 -13.61 -16.06 -6.66
N THR A 153 -12.98 -15.86 -7.81
CA THR A 153 -11.61 -16.33 -8.08
C THR A 153 -10.78 -15.13 -8.55
N ILE A 154 -9.73 -14.79 -7.80
CA ILE A 154 -8.90 -13.61 -8.06
C ILE A 154 -7.46 -14.06 -8.27
N LYS A 155 -6.84 -13.54 -9.33
CA LYS A 155 -5.39 -13.55 -9.47
C LYS A 155 -4.86 -12.21 -8.99
N PHE A 156 -4.49 -12.13 -7.72
CA PHE A 156 -4.06 -10.87 -7.14
C PHE A 156 -2.58 -10.60 -7.43
N THR A 157 -2.27 -9.38 -7.88
CA THR A 157 -0.91 -8.88 -8.04
C THR A 157 -0.73 -7.62 -7.18
N SER A 158 0.41 -7.51 -6.50
CA SER A 158 0.72 -6.35 -5.66
C SER A 158 1.26 -5.16 -6.47
N ILE A 159 0.63 -4.86 -7.60
CA ILE A 159 0.95 -3.70 -8.44
C ILE A 159 0.20 -2.49 -7.89
N LEU A 160 0.95 -1.57 -7.29
CA LEU A 160 0.42 -0.33 -6.72
C LEU A 160 0.55 0.80 -7.73
N ARG A 161 -0.53 1.56 -7.94
CA ARG A 161 -0.54 2.77 -8.76
C ARG A 161 -0.69 4.02 -7.92
N ALA A 162 -0.12 5.12 -8.41
CA ALA A 162 -0.25 6.44 -7.80
C ALA A 162 -0.89 7.45 -8.75
N TYR A 163 -1.78 8.26 -8.19
CA TYR A 163 -2.56 9.27 -8.89
C TYR A 163 -2.47 10.62 -8.18
N ILE A 164 -2.68 11.68 -8.95
CA ILE A 164 -2.86 13.03 -8.45
C ILE A 164 -4.33 13.41 -8.64
N THR A 165 -5.07 13.56 -7.54
CA THR A 165 -6.51 13.89 -7.55
C THR A 165 -6.96 14.35 -6.17
N SER A 166 -7.91 15.29 -6.11
CA SER A 166 -8.55 15.79 -4.88
C SER A 166 -9.95 15.20 -4.63
N ASP A 167 -10.42 14.32 -5.51
CA ASP A 167 -11.85 14.00 -5.62
C ASP A 167 -12.31 12.90 -4.66
N TYR A 168 -11.36 12.32 -3.93
CA TYR A 168 -11.58 11.12 -3.15
C TYR A 168 -11.16 11.25 -1.69
N LYS A 169 -11.73 10.38 -0.85
CA LYS A 169 -11.42 10.24 0.57
C LYS A 169 -10.68 8.94 0.83
N HIS A 170 -9.99 8.85 1.96
CA HIS A 170 -9.39 7.61 2.42
C HIS A 170 -10.47 6.52 2.57
N THR A 171 -10.14 5.26 2.24
CA THR A 171 -11.04 4.09 2.22
C THR A 171 -12.27 4.16 1.31
N ALA A 172 -12.37 5.17 0.43
CA ALA A 172 -13.43 5.21 -0.56
C ALA A 172 -13.31 4.05 -1.55
N ILE A 173 -14.46 3.48 -1.91
CA ILE A 173 -14.60 2.45 -2.94
C ILE A 173 -14.68 3.14 -4.30
N LEU A 174 -13.73 2.88 -5.17
CA LEU A 174 -13.69 3.43 -6.53
C LEU A 174 -14.73 2.72 -7.41
N GLN A 175 -15.79 3.46 -7.77
CA GLN A 175 -16.87 2.98 -8.64
C GLN A 175 -16.49 3.00 -10.13
N GLY A 176 -15.40 3.67 -10.48
CA GLY A 176 -14.89 3.80 -11.84
C GLY A 176 -13.40 4.15 -11.85
N ALA A 177 -12.84 4.20 -13.05
CA ALA A 177 -11.46 4.61 -13.25
C ALA A 177 -11.24 6.04 -12.72
N ILE A 178 -10.06 6.30 -12.18
CA ILE A 178 -9.65 7.65 -11.83
C ILE A 178 -9.43 8.43 -13.14
N ASP A 179 -10.04 9.61 -13.26
CA ASP A 179 -10.03 10.41 -14.50
C ASP A 179 -8.64 10.94 -14.88
N THR A 180 -7.65 10.83 -14.00
CA THR A 180 -6.25 11.17 -14.26
C THR A 180 -5.41 9.93 -14.51
N PRO A 181 -4.41 9.99 -15.42
CA PRO A 181 -3.51 8.86 -15.62
C PRO A 181 -2.66 8.61 -14.37
N ALA A 182 -2.33 7.34 -14.13
CA ALA A 182 -1.36 6.98 -13.11
C ALA A 182 0.00 7.63 -13.43
N ILE A 183 0.59 8.30 -12.45
CA ILE A 183 1.91 8.96 -12.59
C ILE A 183 3.07 8.06 -12.14
N TRP A 184 2.73 6.90 -11.57
CA TRP A 184 3.67 5.91 -11.05
C TRP A 184 2.98 4.57 -10.87
N GLU A 185 3.72 3.49 -11.11
CA GLU A 185 3.28 2.11 -10.93
C GLU A 185 4.48 1.26 -10.51
N GLN A 186 4.32 0.42 -9.50
CA GLN A 186 5.34 -0.58 -9.12
C GLN A 186 4.72 -1.88 -8.60
N ASN A 187 5.37 -2.99 -8.93
CA ASN A 187 5.16 -4.26 -8.26
C ASN A 187 5.86 -4.26 -6.91
N LEU A 188 5.10 -4.18 -5.82
CA LEU A 188 5.64 -4.08 -4.47
C LEU A 188 6.44 -5.33 -4.05
N ALA A 189 6.15 -6.50 -4.62
CA ALA A 189 6.91 -7.71 -4.35
C ALA A 189 8.38 -7.62 -4.84
N ALA A 190 8.63 -6.83 -5.89
CA ALA A 190 9.94 -6.66 -6.50
C ALA A 190 10.80 -5.57 -5.84
N LEU A 191 10.23 -4.77 -4.93
CA LEU A 191 10.96 -3.70 -4.25
C LEU A 191 11.81 -4.23 -3.09
N SER A 192 12.85 -3.49 -2.73
CA SER A 192 13.57 -3.63 -1.46
C SER A 192 12.64 -3.33 -0.27
N GLU A 193 13.00 -3.81 0.93
CA GLU A 193 12.20 -3.63 2.15
C GLU A 193 11.82 -2.18 2.44
N SER A 194 12.71 -1.24 2.11
CA SER A 194 12.46 0.20 2.26
C SER A 194 12.90 0.95 1.01
N THR A 195 12.02 1.80 0.49
CA THR A 195 12.27 2.64 -0.69
C THR A 195 11.76 4.06 -0.46
N THR A 196 12.50 5.03 -1.01
CA THR A 196 12.12 6.44 -0.97
C THR A 196 11.92 6.93 -2.40
N TRP A 197 10.89 7.73 -2.61
CA TRP A 197 10.43 8.20 -3.91
C TRP A 197 10.19 9.71 -3.83
N ASP A 198 10.79 10.44 -4.77
CA ASP A 198 10.62 11.89 -4.89
C ASP A 198 9.43 12.19 -5.80
N LEU A 199 8.42 12.88 -5.26
CA LEU A 199 7.35 13.50 -6.04
C LEU A 199 7.77 14.93 -6.41
N LYS A 200 7.81 15.21 -7.72
CA LYS A 200 8.15 16.52 -8.28
C LYS A 200 7.08 16.99 -9.24
N ARG A 201 6.86 18.30 -9.29
CA ARG A 201 6.02 18.98 -10.28
C ARG A 201 6.90 19.74 -11.25
N ASP A 202 6.70 19.54 -12.54
CA ASP A 202 7.30 20.39 -13.56
C ASP A 202 6.59 21.76 -13.54
N PRO A 203 7.30 22.87 -13.27
CA PRO A 203 6.67 24.18 -13.19
C PRO A 203 6.14 24.69 -14.55
N SER A 204 6.70 24.21 -15.66
CA SER A 204 6.34 24.64 -17.02
C SER A 204 5.11 23.93 -17.57
N THR A 205 5.00 22.63 -17.34
CA THR A 205 3.87 21.80 -17.82
C THR A 205 2.81 21.55 -16.76
N GLY A 206 3.17 21.69 -15.49
CA GLY A 206 2.35 21.31 -14.35
C GLY A 206 2.24 19.81 -14.12
N HIS A 207 2.93 18.99 -14.91
CA HIS A 207 2.92 17.53 -14.78
C HIS A 207 3.66 17.08 -13.53
N TYR A 208 3.17 15.99 -12.93
CA TYR A 208 3.78 15.37 -11.77
C TYR A 208 4.54 14.12 -12.18
N LYS A 209 5.67 13.87 -11.51
CA LYS A 209 6.49 12.68 -11.71
C LYS A 209 6.96 12.15 -10.36
N ILE A 210 6.94 10.84 -10.21
CA ILE A 210 7.55 10.14 -9.09
C ILE A 210 8.77 9.36 -9.58
N THR A 211 9.91 9.56 -8.94
CA THR A 211 11.16 8.84 -9.24
C THR A 211 11.76 8.29 -7.95
N GLN A 212 12.41 7.13 -8.01
CA GLN A 212 13.12 6.62 -6.84
C GLN A 212 14.21 7.62 -6.45
N ALA A 213 14.29 7.98 -5.18
CA ALA A 213 15.35 8.84 -4.68
C ALA A 213 16.67 8.08 -4.77
N ASP A 214 17.74 8.77 -5.17
CA ASP A 214 19.08 8.19 -5.14
C ASP A 214 19.40 7.84 -3.69
N GLN A 215 19.49 6.54 -3.41
CA GLN A 215 20.17 6.08 -2.20
C GLN A 215 21.63 6.42 -2.43
N GLY A 216 22.05 7.60 -1.96
CA GLY A 216 23.46 7.96 -1.96
C GLY A 216 24.24 6.76 -1.42
N MET A 217 25.16 6.23 -2.21
CA MET A 217 26.05 5.17 -1.78
C MET A 217 26.81 5.65 -0.54
N SER A 218 26.28 5.34 0.64
CA SER A 218 27.02 5.28 1.88
C SER A 218 27.88 4.01 1.85
N ASN A 219 28.75 3.89 0.84
CA ASN A 219 29.88 2.98 0.89
C ASN A 219 31.00 3.66 1.69
N SER A 220 30.75 3.95 2.96
CA SER A 220 31.84 3.99 3.94
C SER A 220 32.12 2.55 4.35
N SER A 221 32.69 1.79 3.43
CA SER A 221 33.40 0.55 3.77
C SER A 221 34.60 0.97 4.60
N THR A 222 34.45 1.02 5.92
CA THR A 222 35.57 1.12 6.84
C THR A 222 36.38 -0.17 6.69
N GLN A 223 37.34 -0.20 5.77
CA GLN A 223 38.35 -1.24 5.77
C GLN A 223 39.20 -1.05 7.04
N LEU A 224 38.94 -1.88 8.05
CA LEU A 224 39.82 -2.09 9.18
C LEU A 224 41.09 -2.78 8.66
N THR A 225 42.14 -2.00 8.40
CA THR A 225 43.48 -2.57 8.24
C THR A 225 44.05 -2.78 9.63
N VAL A 226 44.20 -4.04 10.04
CA VAL A 226 44.87 -4.40 11.30
C VAL A 226 46.38 -4.23 11.09
N VAL A 227 46.96 -3.22 11.71
CA VAL A 227 48.41 -3.14 11.92
C VAL A 227 48.66 -3.03 13.42
N GLY A 228 49.23 -4.09 14.01
CA GLY A 228 49.91 -3.99 15.30
C GLY A 228 49.08 -3.67 16.54
N GLY A 229 47.89 -4.24 16.70
CA GLY A 229 47.28 -4.43 18.04
C GLY A 229 46.86 -3.18 18.83
N LEU A 230 46.62 -2.04 18.20
CA LEU A 230 46.07 -0.84 18.86
C LEU A 230 44.84 -0.31 18.12
N TYR A 231 43.70 -0.21 18.81
CA TYR A 231 42.47 0.38 18.25
C TYR A 231 42.54 1.92 18.36
N LEU A 232 42.74 2.61 17.23
CA LEU A 232 42.55 4.05 17.12
C LEU A 232 41.19 4.33 16.45
N ARG A 233 40.24 4.90 17.20
CA ARG A 233 39.01 5.48 16.62
C ARG A 233 39.34 6.86 16.06
N PHE A 234 39.30 7.02 14.74
CA PHE A 234 39.21 8.36 14.14
C PHE A 234 37.73 8.80 14.18
N LEU A 235 37.44 9.83 14.97
CA LEU A 235 36.18 10.57 14.88
C LEU A 235 36.25 11.53 13.68
N PRO A 236 35.14 11.73 12.93
CA PRO A 236 35.13 12.65 11.82
C PRO A 236 35.25 14.10 12.32
N VAL A 237 36.22 14.82 11.77
CA VAL A 237 36.41 16.26 11.98
C VAL A 237 35.27 16.99 11.26
N PHE A 238 34.38 17.63 12.03
CA PHE A 238 33.46 18.63 11.50
C PHE A 238 34.26 19.88 11.13
N ALA A 239 34.19 20.29 9.86
CA ALA A 239 34.68 21.58 9.42
C ALA A 239 33.81 22.70 10.02
N LEU A 240 34.29 23.34 11.07
CA LEU A 240 33.77 24.62 11.56
C LEU A 240 34.20 25.72 10.56
N SER A 241 33.25 26.33 9.87
CA SER A 241 33.49 27.53 9.08
C SER A 241 33.71 28.73 10.02
N LEU A 242 34.93 29.27 10.06
CA LEU A 242 35.19 30.59 10.66
C LEU A 242 34.60 31.68 9.74
N SER A 243 33.65 32.47 10.24
CA SER A 243 33.30 33.77 9.65
C SER A 243 34.18 34.85 10.28
N ALA A 244 35.02 35.51 9.48
CA ALA A 244 35.70 36.73 9.88
C ALA A 244 34.72 37.91 9.87
N VAL A 245 34.68 38.66 10.98
CA VAL A 245 33.98 39.95 11.08
C VAL A 245 34.96 41.04 10.62
N PRO A 246 34.56 41.99 9.76
CA PRO A 246 35.46 43.06 9.32
C PRO A 246 35.60 44.14 10.38
N THR A 247 36.81 44.68 10.45
CA THR A 247 37.26 45.78 11.32
C THR A 247 36.63 47.13 10.97
N ALA A 248 36.41 47.94 12.02
CA ALA A 248 36.59 49.39 12.00
C ALA A 248 37.38 49.77 13.26
#